data_AF-A0A1R3WL65-F1
#
_entry.id   AF-A0A1R3WL65-F1
#
_cell.length_a   1.000
_cell.length_b   1.000
_cell.length_c   1.000
_cell.angle_alpha   90.00
_cell.angle_beta   90.00
_cell.angle_gamma   90.00
#
_symmetry.space_group_name_H-M   'P 1'
#
loop_
_entity.id
_entity.type
_entity.pdbx_description
1 polymer ?
#
loop_
_entity_poly.entity_id
_entity_poly.type
_entity_poly.pdbx_seq_one_letter_code
_entity_poly.pdbx_strand_id
1 'polypeptide(L)'
;MRLGYRRAMSTPPPPGERIAKVLSRAGVASRREAERMIEAGRVQVNGQRIGSPALNVTGADRITVDGKPLAPPDPPRLWLYHKPAGLVTSAQDEKGRPTVFDNLPEGLPRVMSIGRLDLTSEGLLLLTNDGAIKRRLELPSTGWVRKYRARVNGRPQDADFAPLRAGLVIGDEKFQPMQVTLERQQGANAWVTVALREGRNREVRRAMEAVGLVVNRLIRISYGPFQLGDLGPGAVRELPRRVLRDQLGEDAVPRAEPGGQRAGTKRPGGPPNPPPGKGGKARAGGTAPGPAPAPRGKRRT
;
A
#
# COMPACT_ATOMS: atom_id res chain seq x y z
N MET A 1 10.05 -35.58 -42.19
CA MET A 1 9.68 -34.15 -42.26
C MET A 1 9.20 -33.69 -40.89
N ARG A 2 10.03 -32.99 -40.11
CA ARG A 2 9.62 -32.36 -38.84
C ARG A 2 9.39 -30.88 -39.10
N LEU A 3 8.14 -30.43 -38.97
CA LEU A 3 7.74 -29.05 -39.18
C LEU A 3 8.19 -28.22 -37.95
N GLY A 4 9.20 -27.37 -38.14
CA GLY A 4 9.72 -26.49 -37.10
C GLY A 4 8.75 -25.35 -36.79
N TYR A 5 8.33 -25.26 -35.52
CA TYR A 5 7.61 -24.10 -35.01
C TYR A 5 8.56 -22.90 -34.96
N ARG A 6 8.42 -21.95 -35.91
CA ARG A 6 9.07 -20.64 -35.82
C ARG A 6 8.45 -19.88 -34.66
N ARG A 7 9.24 -19.69 -33.59
CA ARG A 7 8.91 -18.80 -32.47
C ARG A 7 8.71 -17.38 -33.02
N ALA A 8 7.48 -16.88 -33.01
CA ALA A 8 7.19 -15.50 -33.36
C ALA A 8 8.01 -14.58 -32.43
N MET A 9 8.91 -13.80 -33.03
CA MET A 9 9.67 -12.78 -32.31
C MET A 9 8.70 -11.67 -31.92
N SER A 10 8.42 -11.52 -30.62
CA SER A 10 7.66 -10.39 -30.10
C SER A 10 8.47 -9.12 -30.28
N THR A 11 7.94 -8.14 -31.03
CA THR A 11 8.50 -6.79 -31.11
C THR A 11 8.72 -6.24 -29.70
N PRO A 12 9.90 -5.68 -29.38
CA PRO A 12 10.13 -5.08 -28.08
C PRO A 12 9.10 -3.96 -27.84
N PRO A 13 8.60 -3.82 -26.59
CA PRO A 13 7.65 -2.77 -26.29
C PRO A 13 8.25 -1.40 -26.62
N PRO A 14 7.44 -0.45 -27.11
CA PRO A 14 7.92 0.90 -27.41
C PRO A 14 8.60 1.50 -26.18
N PRO A 15 9.73 2.21 -26.35
CA PRO A 15 10.51 2.74 -25.24
C PRO A 15 9.67 3.68 -24.36
N GLY A 16 10.01 3.75 -23.08
CA GLY A 16 9.33 4.57 -22.08
C GLY A 16 8.18 3.89 -21.35
N GLU A 17 7.53 4.66 -20.47
CA GLU A 17 6.39 4.23 -19.68
C GLU A 17 5.14 4.99 -20.09
N ARG A 18 3.98 4.32 -20.11
CA ARG A 18 2.70 4.97 -20.42
C ARG A 18 2.45 6.16 -19.48
N ILE A 19 2.08 7.32 -20.01
CA ILE A 19 1.95 8.56 -19.23
C ILE A 19 0.99 8.43 -18.04
N ALA A 20 -0.14 7.73 -18.19
CA ALA A 20 -1.07 7.48 -17.08
C ALA A 20 -0.42 6.70 -15.92
N LYS A 21 0.55 5.81 -16.21
CA LYS A 21 1.34 5.11 -15.20
C LYS A 21 2.32 6.07 -14.52
N VAL A 22 2.98 6.95 -15.28
CA VAL A 22 3.92 7.95 -14.75
C VAL A 22 3.21 8.94 -13.82
N LEU A 23 2.06 9.48 -14.23
CA LEU A 23 1.23 10.35 -13.40
C LEU A 23 0.75 9.66 -12.12
N SER A 24 0.34 8.40 -12.22
CA SER A 24 -0.08 7.63 -11.05
C SER A 24 1.06 7.35 -10.08
N ARG A 25 2.29 7.11 -10.58
CA ARG A 25 3.48 6.89 -9.75
C ARG A 25 3.96 8.18 -9.09
N ALA A 26 3.80 9.32 -9.77
CA ALA A 26 4.04 10.65 -9.22
C ALA A 26 2.98 11.09 -8.18
N GLY A 27 1.99 10.23 -7.87
CA GLY A 27 0.98 10.51 -6.85
C GLY A 27 -0.15 11.43 -7.31
N VAL A 28 -0.18 11.86 -8.57
CA VAL A 28 -1.16 12.83 -9.09
C VAL A 28 -2.59 12.30 -9.03
N ALA A 29 -2.80 11.07 -9.51
CA ALA A 29 -4.13 10.49 -9.63
C ALA A 29 -4.08 8.95 -9.71
N SER A 30 -5.24 8.28 -9.71
CA SER A 30 -5.31 6.88 -10.14
C SER A 30 -5.01 6.75 -11.62
N ARG A 31 -4.67 5.56 -12.13
CA ARG A 31 -4.43 5.39 -13.59
C ARG A 31 -5.64 5.80 -14.43
N ARG A 32 -6.84 5.40 -14.02
CA ARG A 32 -8.11 5.76 -14.71
C ARG A 32 -8.41 7.25 -14.61
N GLU A 33 -8.13 7.85 -13.46
CA GLU A 33 -8.30 9.29 -13.30
C GLU A 33 -7.26 10.08 -14.12
N ALA A 34 -6.01 9.59 -14.18
CA ALA A 34 -4.99 10.15 -15.05
C ALA A 34 -5.39 10.08 -16.53
N GLU A 35 -6.00 8.97 -16.97
CA GLU A 35 -6.58 8.84 -18.31
C GLU A 35 -7.65 9.92 -18.56
N ARG A 36 -8.59 10.12 -17.63
CA ARG A 36 -9.59 11.20 -17.72
C ARG A 36 -8.99 12.60 -17.74
N MET A 37 -7.95 12.85 -16.95
CA MET A 37 -7.24 14.15 -16.94
C MET A 37 -6.56 14.44 -18.28
N ILE A 38 -6.01 13.40 -18.92
CA ILE A 38 -5.40 13.50 -20.25
C ILE A 38 -6.47 13.84 -21.29
N GLU A 39 -7.59 13.10 -21.29
CA GLU A 39 -8.72 13.36 -22.20
C GLU A 39 -9.31 14.77 -22.00
N ALA A 40 -9.32 15.27 -20.77
CA ALA A 40 -9.72 16.65 -20.44
C ALA A 40 -8.68 17.72 -20.83
N GLY A 41 -7.55 17.33 -21.44
CA GLY A 41 -6.51 18.26 -21.90
C GLY A 41 -5.75 18.97 -20.77
N ARG A 42 -5.76 18.40 -19.56
CA ARG A 42 -5.08 18.95 -18.37
C ARG A 42 -3.59 18.60 -18.30
N VAL A 43 -3.13 17.68 -19.14
CA VAL A 43 -1.77 17.17 -19.14
C VAL A 43 -1.05 17.62 -20.41
N GLN A 44 0.17 18.13 -20.26
CA GLN A 44 1.06 18.46 -21.37
C GLN A 44 2.37 17.69 -21.26
N VAL A 45 2.93 17.35 -22.42
CA VAL A 45 4.25 16.76 -22.56
C VAL A 45 5.05 17.65 -23.50
N ASN A 46 6.22 18.11 -23.04
CA ASN A 46 7.10 19.01 -23.79
C ASN A 46 6.38 20.28 -24.30
N GLY A 47 5.42 20.80 -23.51
CA GLY A 47 4.65 22.00 -23.84
C GLY A 47 3.46 21.78 -24.77
N GLN A 48 3.18 20.54 -25.18
CA GLN A 48 2.03 20.21 -26.02
C GLN A 48 0.98 19.42 -25.23
N ARG A 49 -0.30 19.81 -25.35
CA ARG A 49 -1.41 19.04 -24.78
C ARG A 49 -1.49 17.69 -25.48
N ILE A 50 -1.65 16.63 -24.69
CA ILE A 50 -1.82 15.29 -25.21
C ILE A 50 -3.29 14.87 -25.12
N GLY A 51 -3.82 14.28 -26.18
CA GLY A 51 -5.21 13.82 -26.23
C GLY A 51 -5.38 12.32 -26.00
N SER A 52 -4.29 11.55 -25.92
CA SER A 52 -4.34 10.10 -25.79
C SER A 52 -3.54 9.60 -24.60
N PRO A 53 -4.14 8.80 -23.70
CA PRO A 53 -3.42 8.14 -22.63
C PRO A 53 -2.45 7.05 -23.09
N ALA A 54 -2.47 6.69 -24.38
CA ALA A 54 -1.61 5.64 -24.93
C ALA A 54 -0.14 6.07 -25.06
N LEU A 55 0.16 7.38 -24.98
CA LEU A 55 1.50 7.92 -25.12
C LEU A 55 2.47 7.34 -24.09
N ASN A 56 3.63 6.88 -24.56
CA ASN A 56 4.76 6.55 -23.71
C ASN A 56 5.68 7.76 -23.57
N VAL A 57 6.18 7.96 -22.35
CA VAL A 57 7.11 9.03 -21.99
C VAL A 57 8.36 8.45 -21.33
N THR A 58 9.46 9.14 -21.48
CA THR A 58 10.78 8.82 -20.96
C THR A 58 11.17 9.80 -19.85
N GLY A 59 12.31 9.56 -19.19
CA GLY A 59 12.84 10.50 -18.19
C GLY A 59 13.27 11.86 -18.77
N ALA A 60 13.43 11.98 -20.08
CA ALA A 60 13.78 13.23 -20.74
C ALA A 60 12.56 14.16 -20.97
N ASP A 61 11.34 13.60 -20.90
CA ASP A 61 10.13 14.34 -21.22
C ASP A 61 9.70 15.27 -20.08
N ARG A 62 9.40 16.52 -20.43
CA ARG A 62 8.89 17.52 -19.47
C ARG A 62 7.37 17.42 -19.40
N ILE A 63 6.88 16.85 -18.32
CA ILE A 63 5.44 16.67 -18.10
C ILE A 63 4.93 17.79 -17.20
N THR A 64 3.82 18.42 -17.59
CA THR A 64 3.08 19.34 -16.73
C THR A 64 1.62 18.90 -16.58
N VAL A 65 1.05 19.17 -15.41
CA VAL A 65 -0.35 18.92 -15.09
C VAL A 65 -0.93 20.23 -14.58
N ASP A 66 -1.98 20.73 -15.24
CA ASP A 66 -2.58 22.04 -14.95
C ASP A 66 -1.54 23.18 -14.91
N GLY A 67 -0.55 23.13 -15.82
CA GLY A 67 0.52 24.12 -15.91
C GLY A 67 1.66 23.96 -14.89
N LYS A 68 1.57 23.01 -13.96
CA LYS A 68 2.63 22.75 -12.97
C LYS A 68 3.53 21.59 -13.41
N PRO A 69 4.87 21.71 -13.31
CA PRO A 69 5.77 20.60 -13.56
C PRO A 69 5.45 19.38 -12.69
N LEU A 70 5.50 18.20 -13.29
CA LEU A 70 5.30 16.95 -12.58
C LEU A 70 6.43 16.74 -11.57
N ALA A 71 6.07 16.53 -10.30
CA ALA A 71 7.03 16.19 -9.27
C ALA A 71 7.64 14.80 -9.52
N PRO A 72 8.89 14.55 -9.13
CA PRO A 72 9.45 13.20 -9.15
C PRO A 72 8.61 12.28 -8.25
N PRO A 73 8.52 10.98 -8.60
CA PRO A 73 7.79 10.03 -7.78
C PRO A 73 8.45 9.86 -6.41
N ASP A 74 7.61 9.63 -5.41
CA ASP A 74 8.09 9.23 -4.09
C ASP A 74 8.90 7.92 -4.17
N PRO A 75 9.88 7.74 -3.26
CA PRO A 75 10.56 6.46 -3.15
C PRO A 75 9.55 5.33 -2.88
N PRO A 76 9.78 4.12 -3.42
CA PRO A 76 8.94 2.97 -3.13
C PRO A 76 8.96 2.65 -1.63
N ARG A 77 7.76 2.50 -1.07
CA ARG A 77 7.48 2.25 0.34
C ARG A 77 6.38 1.19 0.47
N LEU A 78 6.37 0.52 1.63
CA LEU A 78 5.40 -0.53 1.96
C LEU A 78 4.94 -0.31 3.41
N TRP A 79 3.64 -0.40 3.64
CA TRP A 79 3.04 -0.30 4.97
C TRP A 79 2.26 -1.57 5.30
N LEU A 80 2.31 -1.96 6.56
CA LEU A 80 1.40 -2.92 7.17
C LEU A 80 0.21 -2.15 7.70
N TYR A 81 -1.00 -2.58 7.34
CA TYR A 81 -2.23 -2.02 7.87
C TYR A 81 -3.05 -3.15 8.51
N HIS A 82 -3.48 -2.95 9.75
CA HIS A 82 -4.47 -3.83 10.35
C HIS A 82 -5.86 -3.36 9.93
N LYS A 83 -6.37 -3.89 8.84
CA LYS A 83 -7.72 -3.58 8.36
C LYS A 83 -8.77 -4.07 9.37
N PRO A 84 -9.62 -3.20 9.93
CA PRO A 84 -10.79 -3.63 10.70
C PRO A 84 -11.89 -4.20 9.79
N ALA A 85 -12.84 -4.92 10.39
CA ALA A 85 -14.07 -5.30 9.70
C ALA A 85 -14.91 -4.06 9.38
N GLY A 86 -15.83 -4.18 8.41
CA GLY A 86 -16.75 -3.10 8.04
C GLY A 86 -16.21 -2.14 6.95
N LEU A 87 -14.94 -2.27 6.56
CA LEU A 87 -14.35 -1.48 5.47
C LEU A 87 -14.23 -2.25 4.16
N VAL A 88 -14.66 -1.65 3.06
CA VAL A 88 -14.46 -2.19 1.69
C VAL A 88 -13.03 -1.92 1.23
N THR A 89 -12.32 -2.92 0.72
CA THR A 89 -11.01 -2.71 0.06
C THR A 89 -11.19 -2.25 -1.38
N SER A 90 -11.57 -0.99 -1.57
CA SER A 90 -11.69 -0.30 -2.87
C SER A 90 -11.38 1.18 -2.70
N ALA A 91 -10.83 1.83 -3.72
CA ALA A 91 -10.61 3.28 -3.71
C ALA A 91 -11.90 4.09 -3.82
N GLN A 92 -12.97 3.47 -4.33
CA GLN A 92 -14.31 4.05 -4.41
C GLN A 92 -15.32 2.91 -4.35
N ASP A 93 -16.34 3.02 -3.51
CA ASP A 93 -17.42 2.04 -3.39
C ASP A 93 -18.69 2.56 -4.07
N GLU A 94 -19.25 1.76 -4.97
CA GLU A 94 -20.46 2.12 -5.73
C GLU A 94 -21.71 2.20 -4.85
N LYS A 95 -21.70 1.56 -3.68
CA LYS A 95 -22.82 1.51 -2.72
C LYS A 95 -22.64 2.48 -1.55
N GLY A 96 -21.67 3.40 -1.64
CA GLY A 96 -21.40 4.39 -0.60
C GLY A 96 -20.92 3.81 0.74
N ARG A 97 -20.43 2.56 0.76
CA ARG A 97 -19.93 1.95 2.00
C ARG A 97 -18.56 2.52 2.36
N PRO A 98 -18.23 2.59 3.66
CA PRO A 98 -16.90 3.03 4.10
C PRO A 98 -15.78 2.21 3.46
N THR A 99 -14.78 2.89 2.91
CA THR A 99 -13.63 2.21 2.30
C THR A 99 -12.42 2.21 3.21
N VAL A 100 -11.47 1.34 2.91
CA VAL A 100 -10.15 1.33 3.57
C VAL A 100 -9.47 2.68 3.43
N PHE A 101 -9.49 3.30 2.23
CA PHE A 101 -8.70 4.50 1.96
C PHE A 101 -9.28 5.74 2.64
N ASP A 102 -10.60 5.81 2.83
CA ASP A 102 -11.25 6.90 3.57
C ASP A 102 -10.99 6.83 5.09
N ASN A 103 -10.51 5.69 5.58
CA ASN A 103 -10.32 5.40 7.01
C ASN A 103 -8.84 5.09 7.34
N LEU A 104 -7.91 5.48 6.47
CA LEU A 104 -6.48 5.42 6.77
C LEU A 104 -6.09 6.60 7.68
N PRO A 105 -5.10 6.42 8.58
CA PRO A 105 -4.54 7.52 9.34
C PRO A 105 -4.04 8.67 8.45
N GLU A 106 -4.14 9.89 8.95
CA GLU A 106 -3.63 11.08 8.26
C GLU A 106 -2.10 11.01 8.07
N GLY A 107 -1.59 11.76 7.08
CA GLY A 107 -0.15 11.86 6.80
C GLY A 107 0.43 10.74 5.92
N LEU A 108 -0.37 9.76 5.52
CA LEU A 108 0.02 8.78 4.51
C LEU A 108 0.02 9.42 3.11
N PRO A 109 1.01 9.09 2.25
CA PRO A 109 0.93 9.46 0.84
C PRO A 109 -0.22 8.70 0.16
N ARG A 110 -0.45 9.01 -1.12
CA ARG A 110 -1.34 8.18 -1.94
C ARG A 110 -0.83 6.74 -2.02
N VAL A 111 -1.60 5.80 -1.49
CA VAL A 111 -1.26 4.36 -1.46
C VAL A 111 -2.30 3.51 -2.20
N MET A 112 -1.90 2.27 -2.50
CA MET A 112 -2.70 1.21 -3.10
C MET A 112 -2.64 -0.03 -2.20
N SER A 113 -3.74 -0.76 -2.09
CA SER A 113 -3.73 -2.06 -1.39
C SER A 113 -3.06 -3.14 -2.23
N ILE A 114 -2.45 -4.12 -1.56
CA ILE A 114 -1.94 -5.34 -2.19
C ILE A 114 -2.89 -6.48 -1.81
N GLY A 115 -3.56 -7.01 -2.83
CA GLY A 115 -4.73 -7.85 -2.69
C GLY A 115 -5.90 -7.10 -2.04
N ARG A 116 -6.85 -7.90 -1.56
CA ARG A 116 -8.06 -7.43 -0.89
C ARG A 116 -8.33 -8.30 0.33
N LEU A 117 -9.11 -7.74 1.26
CA LEU A 117 -9.80 -8.48 2.31
C LEU A 117 -11.29 -8.18 2.19
N ASP A 118 -12.13 -9.17 2.46
CA ASP A 118 -13.57 -8.98 2.42
C ASP A 118 -14.03 -7.94 3.45
N LEU A 119 -15.24 -7.41 3.25
CA LEU A 119 -15.88 -6.45 4.15
C LEU A 119 -15.84 -6.94 5.62
N THR A 120 -16.18 -8.21 5.84
CA THR A 120 -16.25 -8.84 7.18
C THR A 120 -14.94 -9.51 7.61
N SER A 121 -13.86 -9.34 6.86
CA SER A 121 -12.55 -9.91 7.17
C SER A 121 -11.60 -8.83 7.70
N GLU A 122 -10.80 -9.21 8.69
CA GLU A 122 -9.88 -8.36 9.43
C GLU A 122 -8.42 -8.72 9.15
N GLY A 123 -7.50 -7.92 9.67
CA GLY A 123 -6.08 -8.26 9.79
C GLY A 123 -5.23 -7.60 8.73
N LEU A 124 -4.09 -8.22 8.45
CA LEU A 124 -3.01 -7.64 7.67
C LEU A 124 -3.42 -7.37 6.23
N LEU A 125 -3.47 -6.10 5.85
CA LEU A 125 -3.52 -5.62 4.48
C LEU A 125 -2.23 -4.84 4.21
N LEU A 126 -1.51 -5.20 3.15
CA LEU A 126 -0.32 -4.44 2.76
C LEU A 126 -0.76 -3.25 1.90
N LEU A 127 -0.13 -2.10 2.10
CA LEU A 127 -0.34 -0.89 1.32
C LEU A 127 1.00 -0.47 0.70
N THR A 128 1.01 0.06 -0.52
CA THR A 128 2.22 0.58 -1.16
C THR A 128 1.90 1.77 -2.07
N ASN A 129 2.85 2.68 -2.25
CA ASN A 129 2.79 3.74 -3.25
C ASN A 129 3.35 3.29 -4.61
N ASP A 130 3.90 2.08 -4.69
CA ASP A 130 4.58 1.58 -5.89
C ASP A 130 3.82 0.43 -6.57
N GLY A 131 3.50 0.63 -7.85
CA GLY A 131 2.74 -0.35 -8.63
C GLY A 131 3.51 -1.61 -8.99
N ALA A 132 4.84 -1.56 -9.05
CA ALA A 132 5.69 -2.72 -9.33
C ALA A 132 5.76 -3.64 -8.10
N ILE A 133 5.90 -3.08 -6.89
CA ILE A 133 5.80 -3.83 -5.63
C ILE A 133 4.44 -4.51 -5.52
N LYS A 134 3.34 -3.76 -5.75
CA LYS A 134 1.98 -4.32 -5.77
C LYS A 134 1.88 -5.50 -6.73
N ARG A 135 2.30 -5.32 -7.98
CA ARG A 135 2.24 -6.37 -9.01
C ARG A 135 3.04 -7.60 -8.60
N ARG A 136 4.27 -7.41 -8.12
CA ARG A 136 5.16 -8.50 -7.71
C ARG A 136 4.53 -9.34 -6.59
N LEU A 137 3.92 -8.71 -5.59
CA LEU A 137 3.29 -9.41 -4.47
C LEU A 137 1.95 -10.06 -4.83
N GLU A 138 1.28 -9.61 -5.89
CA GLU A 138 0.00 -10.18 -6.37
C GLU A 138 0.16 -11.25 -7.45
N LEU A 139 1.35 -11.38 -8.06
CA LEU A 139 1.59 -12.37 -9.11
C LEU A 139 1.32 -13.79 -8.60
N PRO A 140 0.42 -14.58 -9.22
CA PRO A 140 0.13 -15.94 -8.79
C PRO A 140 1.37 -16.84 -8.75
N SER A 141 2.30 -16.64 -9.68
CA SER A 141 3.56 -17.37 -9.79
C SER A 141 4.47 -17.24 -8.57
N THR A 142 4.32 -16.17 -7.78
CA THR A 142 5.09 -16.01 -6.53
C THR A 142 4.59 -16.91 -5.41
N GLY A 143 3.32 -17.35 -5.47
CA GLY A 143 2.76 -18.31 -4.53
C GLY A 143 2.87 -17.90 -3.06
N TRP A 144 2.83 -16.60 -2.76
CA TRP A 144 2.97 -16.09 -1.39
C TRP A 144 1.90 -16.71 -0.48
N VAL A 145 2.37 -17.33 0.60
CA VAL A 145 1.49 -17.92 1.61
C VAL A 145 0.76 -16.82 2.37
N ARG A 146 -0.56 -16.95 2.48
CA ARG A 146 -1.41 -16.10 3.31
C ARG A 146 -1.87 -16.95 4.49
N LYS A 147 -1.52 -16.53 5.71
CA LYS A 147 -1.95 -17.20 6.93
C LYS A 147 -3.09 -16.43 7.56
N TYR A 148 -4.11 -17.15 7.97
CA TYR A 148 -5.30 -16.64 8.61
C TYR A 148 -5.51 -17.34 9.94
N ARG A 149 -6.08 -16.60 10.87
CA ARG A 149 -6.67 -17.14 12.09
C ARG A 149 -8.19 -17.02 11.97
N ALA A 150 -8.87 -18.15 11.98
CA ALA A 150 -10.31 -18.25 11.85
C ALA A 150 -10.93 -18.68 13.17
N ARG A 151 -11.99 -18.00 13.59
CA ARG A 151 -12.88 -18.49 14.64
C ARG A 151 -14.09 -19.14 13.97
N VAL A 152 -14.27 -20.43 14.21
CA VAL A 152 -15.38 -21.23 13.67
C VAL A 152 -16.40 -21.56 14.75
N ASN A 153 -17.66 -21.66 14.37
CA ASN A 153 -18.72 -22.24 15.19
C ASN A 153 -18.66 -23.78 15.07
N GLY A 154 -18.74 -24.47 16.19
CA GLY A 154 -18.69 -25.93 16.27
C GLY A 154 -17.56 -26.45 17.16
N ARG A 155 -17.44 -27.78 17.18
CA ARG A 155 -16.42 -28.52 17.94
C ARG A 155 -15.63 -29.43 16.99
N PRO A 156 -14.85 -28.86 16.05
CA PRO A 156 -14.13 -29.65 15.07
C PRO A 156 -13.04 -30.51 15.74
N GLN A 157 -12.83 -31.69 15.18
CA GLN A 157 -11.68 -32.53 15.40
C GLN A 157 -10.63 -32.31 14.30
N ASP A 158 -9.38 -32.67 14.56
CA ASP A 158 -8.31 -32.47 13.56
C ASP A 158 -8.59 -33.22 12.25
N ALA A 159 -9.25 -34.37 12.33
CA ALA A 159 -9.67 -35.18 11.18
C ALA A 159 -10.65 -34.45 10.24
N ASP A 160 -11.48 -33.55 10.75
CA ASP A 160 -12.46 -32.80 9.96
C ASP A 160 -11.78 -31.90 8.91
N PHE A 161 -10.50 -31.57 9.12
CA PHE A 161 -9.73 -30.75 8.18
C PHE A 161 -9.03 -31.54 7.09
N ALA A 162 -9.11 -32.88 7.08
CA ALA A 162 -8.46 -33.71 6.06
C ALA A 162 -8.89 -33.34 4.63
N PRO A 163 -10.17 -33.07 4.31
CA PRO A 163 -10.57 -32.61 2.98
C PRO A 163 -9.91 -31.28 2.58
N LEU A 164 -9.75 -30.34 3.53
CA LEU A 164 -9.11 -29.05 3.26
C LEU A 164 -7.61 -29.21 2.95
N ARG A 165 -6.96 -30.15 3.64
CA ARG A 165 -5.54 -30.49 3.45
C ARG A 165 -5.28 -31.21 2.13
N ALA A 166 -6.24 -31.99 1.65
CA ALA A 166 -6.17 -32.62 0.33
C ALA A 166 -6.50 -31.66 -0.83
N GLY A 167 -7.18 -30.54 -0.53
CA GLY A 167 -7.84 -29.71 -1.53
C GLY A 167 -9.22 -30.24 -1.87
N LEU A 168 -10.11 -29.36 -2.35
CA LEU A 168 -11.51 -29.69 -2.59
C LEU A 168 -12.05 -28.98 -3.82
N VAL A 169 -13.15 -29.51 -4.36
CA VAL A 169 -13.89 -28.89 -5.47
C VAL A 169 -15.21 -28.37 -4.91
N ILE A 170 -15.49 -27.08 -5.14
CA ILE A 170 -16.73 -26.42 -4.73
C ILE A 170 -17.35 -25.78 -5.97
N GLY A 171 -18.46 -26.33 -6.46
CA GLY A 171 -19.01 -25.97 -7.77
C GLY A 171 -17.98 -26.25 -8.87
N ASP A 172 -17.72 -25.25 -9.72
CA ASP A 172 -16.73 -25.35 -10.81
C ASP A 172 -15.31 -24.95 -10.38
N GLU A 173 -15.09 -24.62 -9.10
CA GLU A 173 -13.78 -24.17 -8.61
C GLU A 173 -13.05 -25.27 -7.84
N LYS A 174 -11.82 -25.57 -8.26
CA LYS A 174 -10.88 -26.42 -7.50
C LYS A 174 -10.00 -25.56 -6.60
N PHE A 175 -10.12 -25.78 -5.29
CA PHE A 175 -9.22 -25.22 -4.27
C PHE A 175 -8.02 -26.13 -4.07
N GLN A 176 -6.85 -25.52 -3.95
CA GLN A 176 -5.59 -26.17 -3.65
C GLN A 176 -5.56 -26.64 -2.19
N PRO A 177 -4.70 -27.62 -1.88
CA PRO A 177 -4.35 -28.00 -0.51
C PRO A 177 -4.09 -26.80 0.41
N MET A 178 -4.73 -26.80 1.57
CA MET A 178 -4.53 -25.81 2.63
C MET A 178 -3.81 -26.44 3.83
N GLN A 179 -2.95 -25.70 4.51
CA GLN A 179 -2.46 -26.11 5.82
C GLN A 179 -3.45 -25.62 6.87
N VAL A 180 -4.05 -26.54 7.61
CA VAL A 180 -5.09 -26.24 8.60
C VAL A 180 -4.72 -26.90 9.91
N THR A 181 -4.75 -26.14 11.01
CA THR A 181 -4.40 -26.62 12.35
C THR A 181 -5.38 -26.07 13.37
N LEU A 182 -5.94 -26.95 14.20
CA LEU A 182 -6.74 -26.58 15.36
C LEU A 182 -5.83 -25.99 16.44
N GLU A 183 -6.08 -24.76 16.88
CA GLU A 183 -5.30 -24.14 17.96
C GLU A 183 -5.90 -24.39 19.33
N ARG A 184 -7.17 -24.03 19.49
CA ARG A 184 -7.88 -24.11 20.77
C ARG A 184 -9.37 -24.19 20.54
N GLN A 185 -10.07 -24.86 21.44
CA GLN A 185 -11.52 -24.96 21.45
C GLN A 185 -12.07 -24.42 22.77
N GLN A 186 -13.12 -23.60 22.70
CA GLN A 186 -13.77 -23.01 23.86
C GLN A 186 -15.29 -22.97 23.65
N GLY A 187 -16.01 -23.76 24.43
CA GLY A 187 -17.47 -23.86 24.36
C GLY A 187 -17.97 -24.37 23.00
N ALA A 188 -18.71 -23.53 22.28
CA ALA A 188 -19.24 -23.80 20.94
C ALA A 188 -18.37 -23.20 19.81
N ASN A 189 -17.15 -22.75 20.11
CA ASN A 189 -16.26 -22.18 19.09
C ASN A 189 -14.87 -22.82 19.14
N ALA A 190 -14.21 -22.83 17.99
CA ALA A 190 -12.81 -23.18 17.89
C ALA A 190 -12.02 -22.11 17.12
N TRP A 191 -10.74 -21.99 17.45
CA TRP A 191 -9.77 -21.21 16.70
C TRP A 191 -8.92 -22.16 15.86
N VAL A 192 -8.81 -21.83 14.58
CA VAL A 192 -8.11 -22.62 13.57
C VAL A 192 -7.17 -21.70 12.81
N THR A 193 -5.93 -22.11 12.61
CA THR A 193 -5.00 -21.45 11.69
C THR A 193 -5.09 -22.10 10.31
N VAL A 194 -5.16 -21.26 9.27
CA VAL A 194 -5.29 -21.68 7.87
C VAL A 194 -4.20 -20.98 7.05
N ALA A 195 -3.43 -21.73 6.28
CA ALA A 195 -2.46 -21.19 5.34
C ALA A 195 -2.72 -21.69 3.91
N LEU A 196 -2.76 -20.76 2.97
CA LEU A 196 -3.00 -21.04 1.54
C LEU A 196 -2.13 -20.15 0.65
N ARG A 197 -1.88 -20.59 -0.59
CA ARG A 197 -1.04 -19.86 -1.56
C ARG A 197 -1.84 -19.13 -2.64
N GLU A 198 -3.12 -19.42 -2.76
CA GLU A 198 -4.04 -18.71 -3.63
C GLU A 198 -4.87 -17.67 -2.86
N GLY A 199 -5.85 -17.07 -3.52
CA GLY A 199 -6.63 -15.96 -2.99
C GLY A 199 -7.94 -15.79 -3.75
N ARG A 200 -8.69 -16.89 -3.90
CA ARG A 200 -10.01 -16.89 -4.53
C ARG A 200 -11.01 -16.13 -3.65
N ASN A 201 -12.15 -15.74 -4.24
CA ASN A 201 -13.17 -15.00 -3.51
C ASN A 201 -13.65 -15.82 -2.31
N ARG A 202 -13.56 -15.25 -1.10
CA ARG A 202 -14.04 -15.85 0.16
C ARG A 202 -13.56 -17.29 0.41
N GLU A 203 -12.38 -17.63 -0.09
CA GLU A 203 -11.88 -19.00 -0.17
C GLU A 203 -11.89 -19.75 1.16
N VAL A 204 -11.29 -19.17 2.22
CA VAL A 204 -11.25 -19.78 3.56
C VAL A 204 -12.65 -20.04 4.11
N ARG A 205 -13.60 -19.12 3.87
CA ARG A 205 -14.97 -19.26 4.38
C ARG A 205 -15.71 -20.37 3.64
N ARG A 206 -15.63 -20.39 2.31
CA ARG A 206 -16.24 -21.44 1.48
C ARG A 206 -15.64 -22.82 1.77
N ALA A 207 -14.33 -22.89 1.96
CA ALA A 207 -13.64 -24.13 2.29
C ALA A 207 -14.10 -24.69 3.64
N MET A 208 -14.14 -23.85 4.68
CA MET A 208 -14.64 -24.25 6.00
C MET A 208 -16.11 -24.66 5.98
N GLU A 209 -16.94 -23.93 5.24
CA GLU A 209 -18.36 -24.24 5.09
C GLU A 209 -18.59 -25.61 4.42
N ALA A 210 -17.76 -25.97 3.45
CA ALA A 210 -17.79 -27.27 2.79
C ALA A 210 -17.49 -28.46 3.72
N VAL A 211 -16.83 -28.22 4.86
CA VAL A 211 -16.63 -29.22 5.93
C VAL A 211 -17.56 -28.99 7.14
N GLY A 212 -18.64 -28.24 6.95
CA GLY A 212 -19.68 -28.02 7.97
C GLY A 212 -19.32 -26.98 9.05
N LEU A 213 -18.29 -26.16 8.84
CA LEU A 213 -17.82 -25.18 9.81
C LEU A 213 -18.08 -23.74 9.36
N VAL A 214 -18.86 -22.99 10.13
CA VAL A 214 -19.16 -21.59 9.84
C VAL A 214 -18.09 -20.68 10.44
N VAL A 215 -17.45 -19.86 9.61
CA VAL A 215 -16.43 -18.88 10.05
C VAL A 215 -17.08 -17.59 10.52
N ASN A 216 -17.05 -17.34 11.83
CA ASN A 216 -17.62 -16.14 12.44
C ASN A 216 -16.63 -14.96 12.43
N ARG A 217 -15.33 -15.23 12.56
CA ARG A 217 -14.27 -14.21 12.49
C ARG A 217 -13.10 -14.72 11.68
N LEU A 218 -12.54 -13.88 10.82
CA LEU A 218 -11.41 -14.22 9.96
C LEU A 218 -10.39 -13.08 9.98
N ILE A 219 -9.18 -13.38 10.44
CA ILE A 219 -8.10 -12.40 10.58
C ILE A 219 -6.92 -12.89 9.76
N ARG A 220 -6.47 -12.12 8.75
CA ARG A 220 -5.20 -12.42 8.08
C ARG A 220 -4.05 -12.02 8.99
N ILE A 221 -3.25 -12.98 9.42
CA ILE A 221 -2.14 -12.75 10.35
C ILE A 221 -0.79 -12.61 9.64
N SER A 222 -0.67 -13.12 8.41
CA SER A 222 0.52 -12.89 7.58
C SER A 222 0.23 -12.92 6.08
N TYR A 223 1.11 -12.26 5.32
CA TYR A 223 1.17 -12.30 3.87
C TYR A 223 2.63 -12.47 3.46
N GLY A 224 3.00 -13.65 2.96
CA GLY A 224 4.39 -14.01 2.73
C GLY A 224 5.22 -13.81 4.00
N PRO A 225 6.32 -13.05 3.94
CA PRO A 225 7.17 -12.79 5.11
C PRO A 225 6.61 -11.70 6.04
N PHE A 226 5.58 -10.97 5.62
CA PHE A 226 5.03 -9.86 6.38
C PHE A 226 4.03 -10.37 7.41
N GLN A 227 4.23 -9.99 8.66
CA GLN A 227 3.41 -10.43 9.79
C GLN A 227 2.63 -9.26 10.38
N LEU A 228 1.39 -9.52 10.81
CA LEU A 228 0.56 -8.56 11.52
C LEU A 228 1.21 -8.15 12.85
N GLY A 229 1.73 -9.14 13.59
CA GLY A 229 2.36 -8.94 14.89
C GLY A 229 1.40 -8.34 15.92
N ASP A 230 1.89 -7.32 16.62
CA ASP A 230 1.22 -6.55 17.67
C ASP A 230 0.44 -5.33 17.14
N LEU A 231 0.41 -5.13 15.82
CA LEU A 231 -0.25 -3.98 15.20
C LEU A 231 -1.75 -3.99 15.53
N GLY A 232 -2.23 -2.97 16.26
CA GLY A 232 -3.63 -2.86 16.66
C GLY A 232 -4.58 -2.57 15.48
N PRO A 233 -5.88 -2.89 15.58
CA PRO A 233 -6.87 -2.60 14.54
C PRO A 233 -6.86 -1.12 14.12
N GLY A 234 -6.91 -0.84 12.82
CA GLY A 234 -6.83 0.50 12.24
C GLY A 234 -5.43 1.09 12.20
N ALA A 235 -4.44 0.53 12.91
CA ALA A 235 -3.08 1.05 12.92
C ALA A 235 -2.34 0.72 11.62
N VAL A 236 -1.44 1.62 11.25
CA VAL A 236 -0.54 1.50 10.10
C VAL A 236 0.91 1.59 10.58
N ARG A 237 1.77 0.71 10.05
CA ARG A 237 3.21 0.73 10.30
C ARG A 237 3.98 0.69 8.98
N GLU A 238 4.82 1.69 8.73
CA GLU A 238 5.74 1.67 7.60
C GLU A 238 6.83 0.62 7.82
N LEU A 239 7.15 -0.15 6.78
CA LEU A 239 8.28 -1.06 6.80
C LEU A 239 9.56 -0.31 6.43
N PRO A 240 10.65 -0.47 7.21
CA PRO A 240 11.94 0.10 6.85
C PRO A 240 12.39 -0.37 5.46
N ARG A 241 12.95 0.55 4.67
CA ARG A 241 13.40 0.26 3.29
C ARG A 241 14.41 -0.88 3.21
N ARG A 242 15.19 -1.11 4.27
CA ARG A 242 16.10 -2.25 4.38
C ARG A 242 15.33 -3.57 4.42
N VAL A 243 14.37 -3.69 5.32
CA VAL A 243 13.49 -4.87 5.45
C VAL A 243 12.76 -5.15 4.13
N LEU A 244 12.27 -4.11 3.46
CA LEU A 244 11.61 -4.25 2.16
C LEU A 244 12.55 -4.85 1.10
N ARG A 245 13.80 -4.41 1.05
CA ARG A 245 14.82 -4.94 0.14
C ARG A 245 15.22 -6.37 0.49
N ASP A 246 15.44 -6.66 1.78
CA ASP A 246 15.82 -8.00 2.23
C ASP A 246 14.71 -9.02 1.90
N GLN A 247 13.43 -8.63 2.00
CA GLN A 247 12.29 -9.51 1.76
C GLN A 247 11.90 -9.65 0.28
N LEU A 248 12.10 -8.61 -0.53
CA LEU A 248 11.72 -8.64 -1.96
C LEU A 248 12.92 -8.85 -2.90
N GLY A 249 14.15 -8.77 -2.43
CA GLY A 249 15.38 -8.75 -3.24
C GLY A 249 15.73 -7.35 -3.75
N GLU A 250 17.01 -7.12 -4.05
CA GLU A 250 17.55 -5.79 -4.41
C GLU A 250 16.89 -5.19 -5.66
N ASP A 251 16.54 -6.01 -6.64
CA ASP A 251 15.89 -5.59 -7.89
C ASP A 251 14.43 -5.13 -7.69
N ALA A 252 13.83 -5.40 -6.54
CA ALA A 252 12.42 -5.10 -6.28
C ALA A 252 12.15 -3.67 -5.88
N VAL A 253 13.18 -2.99 -5.36
CA VAL A 253 13.08 -1.61 -4.90
C VAL A 253 13.99 -0.80 -5.83
N PRO A 254 13.42 -0.11 -6.84
CA PRO A 254 14.21 0.76 -7.70
C PRO A 254 15.14 1.62 -6.85
N ARG A 255 16.43 1.60 -7.18
CA ARG A 255 17.42 2.48 -6.57
C ARG A 255 16.85 3.89 -6.74
N ALA A 256 16.71 4.63 -5.65
CA ALA A 256 16.47 6.06 -5.76
C ALA A 256 17.70 6.60 -6.52
N GLU A 257 17.54 6.94 -7.79
CA GLU A 257 18.61 7.62 -8.50
C GLU A 257 18.90 8.90 -7.72
N PRO A 258 20.16 9.19 -7.38
CA PRO A 258 20.50 10.44 -6.76
C PRO A 258 20.04 11.53 -7.73
N GLY A 259 19.05 12.31 -7.31
CA GLY A 259 18.52 13.41 -8.10
C GLY A 259 19.69 14.22 -8.61
N GLY A 260 19.72 14.41 -9.94
CA GLY A 260 20.74 15.18 -10.63
C GLY A 260 21.03 16.46 -9.85
N GLN A 261 22.32 16.70 -9.64
CA GLN A 261 22.84 17.87 -8.96
C GLN A 261 22.05 19.10 -9.42
N ARG A 262 21.39 19.76 -8.46
CA ARG A 262 20.84 21.09 -8.69
C ARG A 262 22.00 21.95 -9.17
N ALA A 263 22.01 22.30 -10.46
CA ALA A 263 22.82 23.39 -10.95
C ALA A 263 22.39 24.63 -10.16
N GLY A 264 23.20 25.01 -9.17
CA GLY A 264 22.98 26.19 -8.36
C GLY A 264 22.87 27.39 -9.28
N THR A 265 21.68 27.97 -9.37
CA THR A 265 21.50 29.28 -9.96
C THR A 265 22.30 30.24 -9.07
N LYS A 266 23.47 30.67 -9.56
CA LYS A 266 24.26 31.73 -8.93
C LYS A 266 23.36 32.96 -8.79
N ARG A 267 23.02 33.31 -7.55
CA ARG A 267 22.48 34.64 -7.24
C ARG A 267 23.61 35.66 -7.49
N PRO A 268 23.36 36.79 -8.18
CA PRO A 268 24.34 37.88 -8.24
C PRO A 268 24.55 38.43 -6.84
N GLY A 269 25.81 38.65 -6.47
CA GLY A 269 26.22 39.09 -5.14
C GLY A 269 25.72 40.49 -4.81
N GLY A 270 25.15 40.64 -3.61
CA GLY A 270 25.02 41.94 -2.95
C GLY A 270 26.35 42.36 -2.32
N PRO A 271 26.58 43.67 -2.11
CA PRO A 271 27.87 44.18 -1.65
C PRO A 271 28.22 43.73 -0.21
N PRO A 272 29.52 43.61 0.11
CA PRO A 272 29.98 43.03 1.36
C PRO A 272 29.75 43.97 2.55
N ASN A 273 29.33 43.40 3.68
CA ASN A 273 29.28 44.10 4.97
C ASN A 273 30.70 44.41 5.48
N PRO A 274 30.89 45.56 6.18
CA PRO A 274 32.17 45.91 6.76
C PRO A 274 32.52 45.03 7.99
N PRO A 275 33.82 44.91 8.33
CA PRO A 275 34.30 44.00 9.36
C PRO A 275 33.95 44.46 10.79
N PRO A 276 33.85 43.53 11.76
CA PRO A 276 33.48 43.85 13.12
C PRO A 276 34.63 44.48 13.91
N GLY A 277 34.41 45.71 14.38
CA GLY A 277 35.28 46.41 15.32
C GLY A 277 35.22 45.81 16.72
N LYS A 278 36.38 45.73 17.38
CA LYS A 278 36.55 45.33 18.78
C LYS A 278 36.16 46.47 19.73
N GLY A 279 35.51 46.12 20.84
CA GLY A 279 35.73 46.76 22.15
C GLY A 279 34.54 47.52 22.74
N GLY A 280 34.14 47.13 23.97
CA GLY A 280 33.28 47.93 24.84
C GLY A 280 32.52 47.14 25.92
N LYS A 281 33.17 46.90 27.08
CA LYS A 281 32.52 46.47 28.33
C LYS A 281 31.87 47.69 29.03
N ALA A 282 30.65 47.53 29.59
CA ALA A 282 30.20 48.02 30.92
C ALA A 282 28.66 47.87 31.03
N ARG A 283 28.13 47.02 31.93
CA ARG A 283 27.61 47.29 33.29
C ARG A 283 26.06 47.26 33.39
N ALA A 284 25.59 46.23 34.10
CA ALA A 284 24.59 46.17 35.18
C ALA A 284 23.35 47.10 35.25
N GLY A 285 22.20 46.48 35.54
CA GLY A 285 20.98 47.07 36.13
C GLY A 285 19.73 46.35 35.59
N GLY A 286 19.12 45.40 36.33
CA GLY A 286 17.79 45.55 36.97
C GLY A 286 16.63 45.51 35.94
N THR A 287 15.50 44.82 36.06
CA THR A 287 14.73 44.20 37.14
C THR A 287 13.64 43.37 36.43
N ALA A 288 13.26 42.21 36.98
CA ALA A 288 12.16 41.39 36.46
C ALA A 288 10.78 41.99 36.81
N PRO A 289 9.73 41.70 36.02
CA PRO A 289 8.39 41.55 36.58
C PRO A 289 7.84 40.14 36.34
N GLY A 290 7.25 39.58 37.41
CA GLY A 290 6.64 38.25 37.46
C GLY A 290 5.28 38.13 36.77
N PRO A 291 4.64 36.95 36.87
CA PRO A 291 3.50 36.58 36.04
C PRO A 291 2.16 37.09 36.60
N ALA A 292 1.24 37.46 35.70
CA ALA A 292 -0.13 37.84 36.04
C ALA A 292 -1.07 36.60 36.11
N PRO A 293 -2.17 36.66 36.89
CA PRO A 293 -2.85 35.48 37.45
C PRO A 293 -4.07 34.99 36.65
N ALA A 294 -4.44 33.72 36.89
CA ALA A 294 -5.62 33.05 36.36
C ALA A 294 -6.95 33.56 36.96
N PRO A 295 -8.07 33.57 36.21
CA PRO A 295 -9.38 33.83 36.78
C PRO A 295 -10.02 32.57 37.39
N ARG A 296 -10.49 32.77 38.63
CA ARG A 296 -11.26 31.84 39.47
C ARG A 296 -12.62 31.48 38.85
N GLY A 297 -13.03 30.23 39.10
CA GLY A 297 -14.37 29.72 38.83
C GLY A 297 -15.48 30.41 39.62
N LYS A 298 -16.70 30.32 39.07
CA LYS A 298 -17.97 30.52 39.76
C LYS A 298 -18.69 29.19 39.85
N ARG A 299 -19.13 28.86 41.06
CA ARG A 299 -20.00 27.74 41.42
C ARG A 299 -21.44 28.24 41.50
N ARG A 300 -22.37 27.33 41.18
CA ARG A 300 -23.78 27.19 41.63
C ARG A 300 -24.82 28.17 41.08
N THR A 301 -25.83 27.61 40.40
CA THR A 301 -27.06 27.10 41.05
C THR A 301 -27.35 25.72 40.53
#